data_AF-A0A3M1DS54-F1
#
_entry.id   AF-A0A3M1DS54-F1
#
_cell.length_a   1.000
_cell.length_b   1.000
_cell.length_c   1.000
_cell.angle_alpha   90.00
_cell.angle_beta   90.00
_cell.angle_gamma   90.00
#
_symmetry.space_group_name_H-M   'P 1'
#
loop_
_entity.id
_entity.type
_entity.pdbx_description
1 polymer ?
#
loop_
_entity_poly.entity_id
_entity_poly.type
_entity_poly.pdbx_seq_one_letter_code
_entity_poly.pdbx_strand_id
1 'polypeptide(L)'
;MKMLRRTTLATAITLLTAQMAPAAELQEQDLGEITVTATRAETALADVPAAISVVTQDDIQLGRQQLGLDESLARIPGLFMLNRYNFAQDLRIGIRGFGSRASFGIRGIKVFVDDLPNTLPDGQGGVDDIDIGSLSRAEVLRGPAGSIYGSAAGGVISLYTEEGPAEPFVEARSTWGSYKTEKSQVKAGGQRGALNYLFSVSHLKSQGYRQQSRVEHMGLNGKLRYDIDDSSSFTTVFNAVHSRMRTIPAA
;
A
#
# COMPACT_ATOMS: atom_id res chain seq x y z
N MET A 1 45.01 -61.64 -44.95
CA MET A 1 44.08 -60.68 -44.32
C MET A 1 43.48 -59.77 -45.38
N LYS A 2 42.23 -60.02 -45.80
CA LYS A 2 41.54 -59.24 -46.83
C LYS A 2 40.12 -58.88 -46.35
N MET A 3 39.86 -57.57 -46.37
CA MET A 3 38.60 -56.87 -46.65
C MET A 3 37.40 -57.06 -45.71
N LEU A 4 37.21 -56.07 -44.84
CA LEU A 4 35.95 -55.72 -44.18
C LEU A 4 35.00 -55.08 -45.21
N ARG A 5 33.81 -55.65 -45.43
CA ARG A 5 32.72 -55.05 -46.21
C ARG A 5 31.83 -54.20 -45.30
N ARG A 6 31.62 -52.95 -45.70
CA ARG A 6 30.63 -51.99 -45.17
C ARG A 6 29.33 -52.12 -45.97
N THR A 7 28.17 -51.99 -45.31
CA THR A 7 26.91 -51.38 -45.84
C THR A 7 25.82 -51.44 -44.75
N THR A 8 25.59 -50.35 -44.00
CA THR A 8 24.50 -49.34 -44.12
C THR A 8 23.20 -49.72 -43.37
N LEU A 9 22.99 -49.08 -42.21
CA LEU A 9 21.77 -49.13 -41.39
C LEU A 9 20.86 -47.95 -41.79
N ALA A 10 19.61 -48.23 -42.16
CA ALA A 10 18.63 -47.24 -42.59
C ALA A 10 18.07 -46.46 -41.38
N THR A 11 18.13 -45.13 -41.44
CA THR A 11 17.60 -44.21 -40.43
C THR A 11 16.14 -43.88 -40.77
N ALA A 12 15.20 -44.24 -39.89
CA ALA A 12 13.80 -43.84 -40.01
C ALA A 12 13.61 -42.40 -39.51
N ILE A 13 13.09 -41.54 -40.38
CA ILE A 13 12.76 -40.14 -40.09
C ILE A 13 11.29 -40.10 -39.62
N THR A 14 11.07 -39.82 -38.34
CA THR A 14 9.72 -39.62 -37.78
C THR A 14 9.32 -38.16 -38.00
N LEU A 15 8.30 -37.93 -38.84
CA LEU A 15 7.69 -36.61 -39.04
C LEU A 15 6.98 -36.15 -37.76
N LEU A 16 7.39 -34.99 -37.24
CA LEU A 16 6.74 -34.28 -36.16
C LEU A 16 5.56 -33.46 -36.73
N THR A 17 4.33 -33.87 -36.46
CA THR A 17 3.13 -33.09 -36.81
C THR A 17 2.98 -31.93 -35.84
N ALA A 18 3.03 -30.70 -36.36
CA ALA A 18 2.74 -29.50 -35.60
C ALA A 18 1.24 -29.45 -35.25
N GLN A 19 0.90 -29.67 -33.98
CA GLN A 19 -0.44 -29.38 -33.46
C GLN A 19 -0.63 -27.87 -33.42
N MET A 20 -1.58 -27.36 -34.22
CA MET A 20 -2.08 -26.00 -34.09
C MET A 20 -2.79 -25.89 -32.73
N ALA A 21 -2.22 -25.08 -31.83
CA ALA A 21 -2.89 -24.69 -30.59
C ALA A 21 -4.18 -23.92 -30.94
N PRO A 22 -5.30 -24.17 -30.24
CA PRO A 22 -6.51 -23.39 -30.43
C PRO A 22 -6.22 -21.92 -30.08
N ALA A 23 -6.74 -21.01 -30.90
CA ALA A 23 -6.69 -19.58 -30.64
C ALA A 23 -7.35 -19.30 -29.28
N ALA A 24 -6.58 -18.79 -28.33
CA ALA A 24 -7.11 -18.35 -27.05
C ALA A 24 -8.14 -17.26 -27.32
N GLU A 25 -9.41 -17.51 -26.98
CA GLU A 25 -10.41 -16.46 -26.87
C GLU A 25 -9.88 -15.43 -25.89
N LEU A 26 -9.74 -14.19 -26.35
CA LEU A 26 -9.48 -13.05 -25.49
C LEU A 26 -10.74 -12.88 -24.63
N GLN A 27 -10.75 -13.52 -23.46
CA GLN A 27 -11.70 -13.19 -22.41
C GLN A 27 -11.53 -11.70 -22.14
N GLU A 28 -12.53 -10.93 -22.50
CA GLU A 28 -12.67 -9.53 -22.17
C GLU A 28 -12.73 -9.49 -20.64
N GLN A 29 -11.57 -9.32 -20.02
CA GLN A 29 -11.43 -9.28 -18.59
C GLN A 29 -12.08 -7.97 -18.16
N ASP A 30 -13.33 -8.06 -17.73
CA ASP A 30 -14.08 -6.94 -17.16
C ASP A 30 -13.30 -6.43 -15.95
N LEU A 31 -12.54 -5.35 -16.17
CA LEU A 31 -11.83 -4.65 -15.12
C LEU A 31 -12.91 -3.89 -14.36
N GLY A 32 -13.46 -4.54 -13.33
CA GLY A 32 -14.57 -4.03 -12.54
C GLY A 32 -14.44 -2.55 -12.19
N GLU A 33 -15.58 -1.87 -12.12
CA GLU A 33 -15.66 -0.43 -11.89
C GLU A 33 -14.96 -0.04 -10.58
N ILE A 34 -14.01 0.89 -10.67
CA ILE A 34 -13.31 1.42 -9.50
C ILE A 34 -14.16 2.53 -8.89
N THR A 35 -14.73 2.27 -7.72
CA THR A 35 -15.40 3.30 -6.92
C THR A 35 -14.40 4.03 -6.03
N VAL A 36 -14.67 5.32 -5.78
CA VAL A 36 -13.87 6.17 -4.91
C VAL A 36 -14.75 6.89 -3.91
N THR A 37 -14.19 7.16 -2.73
CA THR A 37 -14.89 7.83 -1.62
C THR A 37 -14.21 9.15 -1.24
N ALA A 38 -13.13 9.54 -1.91
CA ALA A 38 -12.42 10.81 -1.67
C ALA A 38 -13.27 12.08 -1.90
N THR A 39 -14.50 11.98 -2.41
CA THR A 39 -15.48 13.08 -2.48
C THR A 39 -16.55 13.02 -1.38
N ARG A 40 -16.39 12.14 -0.37
CA ARG A 40 -17.37 11.79 0.68
C ARG A 40 -18.64 11.07 0.21
N ALA A 41 -18.75 10.78 -1.08
CA ALA A 41 -19.80 9.95 -1.64
C ALA A 41 -19.17 8.87 -2.50
N GLU A 42 -19.62 7.62 -2.36
CA GLU A 42 -19.17 6.54 -3.23
C GLU A 42 -19.63 6.83 -4.66
N THR A 43 -18.66 7.02 -5.55
CA THR A 43 -18.89 7.40 -6.95
C THR A 43 -17.93 6.65 -7.85
N ALA A 44 -18.37 6.27 -9.04
CA ALA A 44 -17.50 5.74 -10.08
C ALA A 44 -16.38 6.73 -10.39
N LEU A 45 -15.13 6.25 -10.46
CA LEU A 45 -13.98 7.12 -10.74
C LEU A 45 -14.15 7.95 -12.03
N ALA A 46 -14.82 7.40 -13.04
CA ALA A 46 -15.08 8.06 -14.32
C ALA A 46 -16.03 9.28 -14.20
N ASP A 47 -16.92 9.27 -13.21
CA ASP A 47 -17.94 10.32 -13.02
C ASP A 47 -17.48 11.43 -12.06
N VAL A 48 -16.34 11.24 -11.39
CA VAL A 48 -15.85 12.24 -10.44
C VAL A 48 -15.21 13.42 -11.18
N PRO A 49 -15.67 14.67 -10.97
CA PRO A 49 -15.12 15.86 -11.61
C PRO A 49 -13.82 16.35 -10.91
N ALA A 50 -12.94 15.43 -10.51
CA ALA A 50 -11.69 15.73 -9.82
C ALA A 50 -10.58 14.75 -10.21
N ALA A 51 -9.33 15.19 -10.10
CA ALA A 51 -8.18 14.36 -10.44
C ALA A 51 -7.82 13.39 -9.31
N ILE A 52 -8.53 12.26 -9.24
CA ILE A 52 -8.27 11.19 -8.27
C ILE A 52 -7.35 10.14 -8.88
N SER A 53 -6.46 9.57 -8.07
CA SER A 53 -5.67 8.40 -8.41
C SER A 53 -5.86 7.33 -7.36
N VAL A 54 -6.14 6.10 -7.80
CA VAL A 54 -6.33 4.94 -6.92
C VAL A 54 -5.11 4.04 -7.02
N VAL A 55 -4.66 3.56 -5.87
CA VAL A 55 -3.58 2.58 -5.74
C VAL A 55 -4.17 1.39 -4.99
N THR A 56 -4.19 0.23 -5.64
CA THR A 56 -4.88 -0.96 -5.14
C THR A 56 -4.04 -1.72 -4.12
N GLN A 57 -4.64 -2.74 -3.50
CA GLN A 57 -3.94 -3.61 -2.55
C GLN A 57 -2.72 -4.26 -3.19
N ASP A 58 -2.86 -4.77 -4.40
CA ASP A 58 -1.77 -5.40 -5.14
C ASP A 58 -0.65 -4.40 -5.43
N ASP A 59 -1.00 -3.15 -5.78
CA ASP A 59 -0.01 -2.11 -6.00
C ASP A 59 0.81 -1.77 -4.73
N ILE A 60 0.17 -1.88 -3.56
CA ILE A 60 0.76 -1.62 -2.25
C ILE A 60 1.57 -2.81 -1.75
N GLN A 61 1.07 -4.03 -1.94
CA GLN A 61 1.55 -5.22 -1.24
C GLN A 61 2.35 -6.17 -2.12
N LEU A 62 1.95 -6.36 -3.38
CA LEU A 62 2.51 -7.39 -4.26
C LEU A 62 3.91 -6.99 -4.73
N GLY A 63 4.91 -7.79 -4.36
CA GLY A 63 6.30 -7.55 -4.76
C GLY A 63 6.94 -6.30 -4.15
N ARG A 64 6.31 -5.69 -3.15
CA ARG A 64 6.80 -4.49 -2.43
C ARG A 64 7.42 -4.85 -1.09
N GLN A 65 8.27 -3.98 -0.54
CA GLN A 65 8.88 -4.16 0.78
C GLN A 65 7.93 -3.72 1.89
N GLN A 66 7.01 -2.82 1.56
CA GLN A 66 5.99 -2.27 2.45
C GLN A 66 6.59 -1.42 3.59
N LEU A 67 7.67 -0.69 3.34
CA LEU A 67 8.35 0.14 4.34
C LEU A 67 7.74 1.55 4.48
N GLY A 68 7.12 2.06 3.43
CA GLY A 68 6.51 3.40 3.43
C GLY A 68 5.62 3.65 2.22
N LEU A 69 4.77 4.67 2.33
CA LEU A 69 3.83 5.06 1.28
C LEU A 69 4.52 5.45 -0.03
N ASP A 70 5.81 5.79 0.00
CA ASP A 70 6.56 6.19 -1.19
C ASP A 70 6.78 5.05 -2.18
N GLU A 71 6.74 3.80 -1.73
CA GLU A 71 6.90 2.64 -2.61
C GLU A 71 5.76 2.51 -3.62
N SER A 72 4.53 2.79 -3.19
CA SER A 72 3.32 2.62 -3.99
C SER A 72 2.81 3.93 -4.56
N LEU A 73 2.85 5.03 -3.78
CA LEU A 73 2.29 6.31 -4.19
C LEU A 73 3.20 7.10 -5.15
N ALA A 74 4.51 6.85 -5.19
CA ALA A 74 5.43 7.63 -6.03
C ALA A 74 5.13 7.57 -7.55
N ARG A 75 4.27 6.65 -7.99
CA ARG A 75 3.80 6.56 -9.39
C ARG A 75 2.73 7.60 -9.74
N ILE A 76 2.12 8.24 -8.75
CA ILE A 76 1.00 9.16 -8.95
C ILE A 76 1.51 10.48 -9.56
N PRO A 77 0.94 10.95 -10.69
CA PRO A 77 1.43 12.17 -11.33
C PRO A 77 1.23 13.39 -10.43
N GLY A 78 2.28 14.20 -10.32
CA GLY A 78 2.25 15.43 -9.52
C GLY A 78 2.33 15.21 -8.00
N LEU A 79 2.40 13.97 -7.53
CA LEU A 79 2.77 13.62 -6.16
C LEU A 79 4.29 13.44 -6.12
N PHE A 80 4.95 14.05 -5.14
CA PHE A 80 6.35 13.76 -4.85
C PHE A 80 6.54 13.59 -3.36
N MET A 81 7.51 12.75 -3.02
CA MET A 81 7.82 12.38 -1.65
C MET A 81 9.33 12.51 -1.45
N LEU A 82 9.76 13.20 -0.39
CA LEU A 82 11.16 13.42 -0.03
C LEU A 82 11.45 12.80 1.33
N ASN A 83 12.72 12.48 1.60
CA ASN A 83 13.18 11.80 2.83
C ASN A 83 12.71 10.35 3.02
N ARG A 84 12.36 9.66 1.93
CA ARG A 84 11.83 8.28 1.85
C ARG A 84 12.52 7.19 2.69
N TYR A 85 13.79 7.38 3.06
CA TYR A 85 14.56 6.42 3.86
C TYR A 85 15.30 7.08 5.02
N ASN A 86 14.79 8.22 5.49
CA ASN A 86 15.25 8.86 6.71
C ASN A 86 14.12 8.82 7.73
N PHE A 87 13.74 7.63 8.19
CA PHE A 87 12.64 7.44 9.15
C PHE A 87 12.84 8.18 10.50
N ALA A 88 14.02 8.74 10.76
CA ALA A 88 14.25 9.66 11.88
C ALA A 88 13.74 11.09 11.61
N GLN A 89 13.26 11.38 10.41
CA GLN A 89 12.63 12.63 10.01
C GLN A 89 11.34 12.33 9.24
N ASP A 90 10.30 13.14 9.48
CA ASP A 90 9.02 12.95 8.82
C ASP A 90 9.14 12.93 7.29
N LEU A 91 8.38 12.02 6.68
CA LEU A 91 8.21 11.95 5.23
C LEU A 91 7.56 13.24 4.73
N ARG A 92 8.23 13.94 3.81
CA ARG A 92 7.64 15.14 3.20
C ARG A 92 6.88 14.74 1.96
N ILE A 93 5.60 15.10 1.92
CA ILE A 93 4.72 14.84 0.78
C ILE A 93 4.30 16.16 0.16
N GLY A 94 4.30 16.23 -1.16
CA GLY A 94 3.72 17.35 -1.89
C GLY A 94 2.94 16.93 -3.11
N ILE A 95 1.90 17.71 -3.42
CA ILE A 95 0.98 17.49 -4.54
C ILE A 95 0.91 18.79 -5.34
N ARG A 96 1.28 18.74 -6.62
CA ARG A 96 1.27 19.90 -7.54
C ARG A 96 1.96 21.14 -6.93
N GLY A 97 3.07 20.92 -6.23
CA GLY A 97 3.88 21.97 -5.61
C GLY A 97 3.47 22.38 -4.19
N PHE A 98 2.24 22.08 -3.75
CA PHE A 98 1.83 22.27 -2.35
C PHE A 98 2.60 21.29 -1.45
N GLY A 99 3.02 21.73 -0.27
CA GLY A 99 3.86 20.93 0.65
C GLY A 99 5.36 20.93 0.32
N SER A 100 5.78 21.37 -0.88
CA SER A 100 7.20 21.35 -1.32
C SER A 100 8.16 22.15 -0.44
N ARG A 101 7.67 23.23 0.18
CA ARG A 101 8.45 24.14 1.02
C ARG A 101 8.37 23.80 2.51
N ALA A 102 7.65 22.75 2.90
CA ALA A 102 7.60 22.31 4.29
C ALA A 102 8.97 21.74 4.69
N SER A 103 9.52 22.23 5.80
CA SER A 103 10.77 21.71 6.36
C SER A 103 10.58 20.37 7.10
N PHE A 104 9.37 20.06 7.51
CA PHE A 104 8.96 18.81 8.17
C PHE A 104 7.44 18.70 8.10
N GLY A 105 6.93 17.50 8.34
CA GLY A 105 5.51 17.18 8.25
C GLY A 105 4.88 17.41 6.87
N ILE A 106 3.60 17.07 6.78
CA ILE A 106 2.79 17.26 5.58
C ILE A 106 1.93 18.51 5.77
N ARG A 107 2.13 19.53 4.92
CA ARG A 107 1.39 20.81 5.00
C ARG A 107 0.61 21.10 3.72
N GLY A 108 -0.62 21.58 3.89
CA GLY A 108 -1.52 21.89 2.78
C GLY A 108 -2.13 20.67 2.09
N ILE A 109 -1.86 19.46 2.59
CA ILE A 109 -2.45 18.19 2.17
C ILE A 109 -3.01 17.52 3.42
N LYS A 110 -4.19 16.93 3.32
CA LYS A 110 -4.79 16.16 4.40
C LYS A 110 -4.59 14.67 4.18
N VAL A 111 -4.26 13.95 5.23
CA VAL A 111 -4.14 12.49 5.23
C VAL A 111 -5.26 11.93 6.09
N PHE A 112 -5.95 10.91 5.59
CA PHE A 112 -6.99 10.18 6.29
C PHE A 112 -6.65 8.70 6.31
N VAL A 113 -6.98 8.02 7.41
CA VAL A 113 -6.96 6.56 7.54
C VAL A 113 -8.35 6.13 8.00
N ASP A 114 -9.04 5.32 7.20
CA ASP A 114 -10.43 4.92 7.46
C ASP A 114 -11.34 6.12 7.78
N ASP A 115 -11.25 7.18 6.96
CA ASP A 115 -11.97 8.46 7.11
C ASP A 115 -11.67 9.30 8.36
N LEU A 116 -10.74 8.85 9.21
CA LEU A 116 -10.25 9.60 10.37
C LEU A 116 -9.01 10.43 9.97
N PRO A 117 -8.96 11.72 10.33
CA PRO A 117 -7.83 12.58 9.97
C PRO A 117 -6.55 12.14 10.68
N ASN A 118 -5.52 11.73 9.92
CA ASN A 118 -4.19 11.46 10.45
C ASN A 118 -3.34 12.74 10.47
N THR A 119 -3.80 13.71 11.27
CA THR A 119 -3.13 15.00 11.41
C THR A 119 -2.95 15.38 12.87
N LEU A 120 -1.79 15.97 13.17
CA LEU A 120 -1.48 16.55 14.47
C LEU A 120 -2.37 17.77 14.76
N PRO A 121 -2.50 18.18 16.05
CA PRO A 121 -3.30 19.34 16.44
C PRO A 121 -2.87 20.66 15.81
N ASP A 122 -1.62 20.76 15.34
CA ASP A 122 -1.08 21.93 14.64
C ASP A 122 -1.41 21.94 13.12
N GLY A 123 -2.16 20.94 12.66
CA GLY A 123 -2.63 20.79 11.29
C GLY A 123 -1.66 20.08 10.35
N GLN A 124 -0.51 19.60 10.84
CA GLN A 124 0.43 18.82 10.04
C GLN A 124 -0.01 17.35 9.92
N GLY A 125 0.09 16.78 8.72
CA GLY A 125 -0.12 15.33 8.52
C GLY A 125 1.13 14.53 8.89
N GLY A 126 0.90 13.32 9.43
CA GLY A 126 1.92 12.30 9.65
C GLY A 126 1.56 11.02 8.89
N VAL A 127 2.57 10.24 8.49
CA VAL A 127 2.38 8.96 7.78
C VAL A 127 3.30 7.84 8.28
N ASP A 128 4.23 8.16 9.18
CA ASP A 128 5.25 7.23 9.67
C ASP A 128 4.69 6.19 10.65
N ASP A 129 3.47 6.42 11.15
CA ASP A 129 2.70 5.55 12.03
C ASP A 129 1.77 4.58 11.28
N ILE A 130 1.70 4.69 9.94
CA ILE A 130 0.78 3.92 9.12
C ILE A 130 1.46 2.65 8.61
N ASP A 131 0.93 1.50 9.00
CA ASP A 131 1.39 0.22 8.45
C ASP A 131 0.74 -0.05 7.08
N ILE A 132 1.46 0.29 6.02
CA ILE A 132 0.96 0.16 4.65
C ILE A 132 0.64 -1.28 4.24
N GLY A 133 1.20 -2.29 4.92
CA GLY A 133 0.90 -3.70 4.63
C GLY A 133 -0.49 -4.16 5.09
N SER A 134 -1.22 -3.31 5.81
CA SER A 134 -2.61 -3.54 6.23
C SER A 134 -3.63 -2.74 5.41
N LEU A 135 -3.17 -2.00 4.40
CA LEU A 135 -4.02 -1.16 3.56
C LEU A 135 -4.55 -1.95 2.35
N SER A 136 -5.85 -1.82 2.08
CA SER A 136 -6.49 -2.34 0.87
C SER A 136 -6.36 -1.39 -0.30
N ARG A 137 -6.40 -0.08 -0.06
CA ARG A 137 -6.21 0.91 -1.13
C ARG A 137 -5.80 2.26 -0.58
N ALA A 138 -5.27 3.08 -1.48
CA ALA A 138 -5.04 4.50 -1.27
C ALA A 138 -5.67 5.30 -2.40
N GLU A 139 -6.43 6.33 -2.04
CA GLU A 139 -7.03 7.29 -2.95
C GLU A 139 -6.35 8.65 -2.77
N VAL A 140 -5.85 9.23 -3.86
CA VAL A 140 -5.18 10.54 -3.84
C VAL A 140 -5.95 11.51 -4.71
N LEU A 141 -6.67 12.43 -4.05
CA LEU A 141 -7.32 13.56 -4.69
C LEU A 141 -6.29 14.68 -4.86
N ARG A 142 -6.01 15.05 -6.11
CA ARG A 142 -5.01 16.07 -6.45
C ARG A 142 -5.66 17.40 -6.80
N GLY A 143 -5.33 18.43 -6.04
CA GLY A 143 -5.86 19.78 -6.19
C GLY A 143 -6.65 20.25 -4.97
N PRO A 144 -7.17 21.49 -5.00
CA PRO A 144 -7.86 22.07 -3.86
C PRO A 144 -9.12 21.27 -3.49
N ALA A 145 -9.18 20.78 -2.26
CA ALA A 145 -10.31 20.02 -1.71
C ALA A 145 -10.95 20.70 -0.49
N GLY A 146 -10.74 22.01 -0.36
CA GLY A 146 -11.06 22.72 0.86
C GLY A 146 -12.56 22.87 1.17
N SER A 147 -13.42 22.77 0.16
CA SER A 147 -14.87 22.74 0.34
C SER A 147 -15.36 21.54 1.15
N ILE A 148 -14.64 20.42 1.09
CA ILE A 148 -15.01 19.15 1.75
C ILE A 148 -14.11 18.85 2.95
N TYR A 149 -12.81 19.17 2.85
CA TYR A 149 -11.79 18.76 3.82
C TYR A 149 -11.09 19.92 4.54
N GLY A 150 -11.52 21.18 4.34
CA GLY A 150 -10.96 22.34 5.00
C GLY A 150 -9.59 22.76 4.46
N SER A 151 -8.55 22.77 5.30
CA SER A 151 -7.21 23.22 4.88
C SER A 151 -6.46 22.15 4.06
N ALA A 152 -6.95 21.89 2.85
CA ALA A 152 -6.48 20.88 1.90
C ALA A 152 -6.24 21.49 0.50
N ALA A 153 -5.38 22.53 0.45
CA ALA A 153 -5.13 23.29 -0.79
C ALA A 153 -4.41 22.49 -1.89
N GLY A 154 -3.58 21.53 -1.50
CA GLY A 154 -2.84 20.66 -2.42
C GLY A 154 -3.57 19.37 -2.78
N GLY A 155 -4.40 18.86 -1.87
CA GLY A 155 -5.11 17.60 -2.06
C GLY A 155 -5.38 16.83 -0.78
N VAL A 156 -5.85 15.61 -0.96
CA VAL A 156 -6.20 14.66 0.10
C VAL A 156 -5.64 13.29 -0.25
N ILE A 157 -5.07 12.62 0.74
CA ILE A 157 -4.63 11.22 0.66
C ILE A 157 -5.53 10.45 1.62
N SER A 158 -6.41 9.61 1.11
CA SER A 158 -7.28 8.74 1.89
C SER A 158 -6.76 7.31 1.82
N LEU A 159 -6.50 6.71 2.97
CA LEU A 159 -5.96 5.37 3.10
C LEU A 159 -7.04 4.50 3.75
N TYR A 160 -7.26 3.33 3.19
CA TYR A 160 -8.31 2.42 3.65
C TYR A 160 -7.67 1.11 4.10
N THR A 161 -7.94 0.73 5.34
CA THR A 161 -7.48 -0.54 5.91
C THR A 161 -8.26 -1.68 5.25
N GLU A 162 -7.61 -2.83 5.08
CA GLU A 162 -8.24 -4.07 4.61
C GLU A 162 -9.51 -4.41 5.41
N GLU A 163 -10.47 -5.01 4.72
CA GLU A 163 -11.60 -5.68 5.36
C GLU A 163 -11.32 -7.18 5.39
N GLY A 164 -11.87 -7.87 6.39
CA GLY A 164 -11.75 -9.31 6.50
C GLY A 164 -12.42 -10.02 5.32
N PRO A 165 -11.72 -10.88 4.56
CA PRO A 165 -12.34 -11.66 3.49
C PRO A 165 -13.30 -12.71 4.04
N ALA A 166 -14.13 -13.29 3.17
CA ALA A 166 -15.08 -14.35 3.55
C ALA A 166 -14.37 -15.58 4.15
N GLU A 167 -13.21 -15.94 3.61
CA GLU A 167 -12.36 -16.99 4.15
C GLU A 167 -11.34 -16.40 5.13
N PRO A 168 -11.37 -16.76 6.43
CA PRO A 168 -10.41 -16.25 7.39
C PRO A 168 -8.97 -16.62 7.01
N PHE A 169 -8.04 -15.68 7.18
CA PHE A 169 -6.65 -15.88 6.87
C PHE A 169 -5.73 -15.43 8.00
N VAL A 170 -4.51 -15.96 7.97
CA VAL A 170 -3.37 -15.47 8.75
C VAL A 170 -2.19 -15.38 7.79
N GLU A 171 -1.61 -14.20 7.69
CA GLU A 171 -0.42 -13.93 6.88
C GLU A 171 0.71 -13.49 7.79
N ALA A 172 1.88 -14.10 7.61
CA ALA A 172 3.11 -13.67 8.24
C ALA A 172 4.12 -13.29 7.16
N ARG A 173 4.69 -12.09 7.28
CA ARG A 173 5.67 -11.55 6.36
C ARG A 173 6.90 -11.12 7.13
N SER A 174 8.08 -11.49 6.63
CA SER A 174 9.35 -10.95 7.13
C SER A 174 10.20 -10.49 5.95
N THR A 175 10.83 -9.33 6.08
CA THR A 175 11.65 -8.67 5.06
C THR A 175 12.98 -8.29 5.69
N TRP A 176 14.09 -8.61 5.04
CA TRP A 176 15.43 -8.27 5.50
C TRP A 176 16.23 -7.64 4.36
N GLY A 177 17.13 -6.71 4.67
CA GLY A 177 17.92 -6.04 3.64
C GLY A 177 19.06 -5.17 4.16
N SER A 178 19.58 -4.33 3.28
CA SER A 178 20.67 -3.40 3.58
C SER A 178 20.38 -2.51 4.79
N TYR A 179 21.44 -1.97 5.39
CA TYR A 179 21.36 -1.13 6.60
C TYR A 179 20.75 -1.85 7.82
N LYS A 180 20.91 -3.18 7.88
CA LYS A 180 20.29 -4.05 8.89
C LYS A 180 18.78 -3.78 9.02
N THR A 181 18.14 -3.59 7.87
CA THR A 181 16.69 -3.40 7.81
C THR A 181 16.02 -4.74 7.99
N GLU A 182 15.10 -4.80 8.94
CA GLU A 182 14.26 -5.95 9.25
C GLU A 182 12.84 -5.42 9.48
N LYS A 183 11.88 -5.94 8.73
CA LYS A 183 10.45 -5.71 8.99
C LYS A 183 9.78 -7.06 9.14
N SER A 184 9.10 -7.27 10.25
CA SER A 184 8.24 -8.43 10.48
C SER A 184 6.81 -7.97 10.68
N GLN A 185 5.87 -8.66 10.08
CA GLN A 185 4.45 -8.34 10.15
C GLN A 185 3.66 -9.64 10.25
N VAL A 186 2.63 -9.62 11.09
CA VAL A 186 1.61 -10.67 11.14
C VAL A 186 0.27 -9.97 11.05
N LYS A 187 -0.56 -10.38 10.07
CA LYS A 187 -1.93 -9.92 9.96
C LYS A 187 -2.89 -11.10 9.89
N ALA A 188 -4.06 -10.92 10.45
CA ALA A 188 -5.13 -11.90 10.42
C ALA A 188 -6.46 -11.17 10.21
N GLY A 189 -7.31 -11.73 9.36
CA GLY A 189 -8.61 -11.14 9.07
C GLY A 189 -9.61 -12.17 8.62
N GLY A 190 -10.88 -11.82 8.69
CA GLY A 190 -11.96 -12.68 8.21
C GLY A 190 -13.34 -12.11 8.52
N GLN A 191 -14.36 -12.76 7.95
CA GLN A 191 -15.76 -12.55 8.27
C GLN A 191 -16.32 -13.75 9.03
N ARG A 192 -17.03 -13.50 10.13
CA ARG A 192 -17.80 -14.52 10.84
C ARG A 192 -19.22 -14.02 11.13
N GLY A 193 -20.17 -14.45 10.31
CA GLY A 193 -21.55 -13.98 10.40
C GLY A 193 -21.61 -12.47 10.14
N ALA A 194 -22.12 -11.70 11.10
CA ALA A 194 -22.20 -10.24 11.04
C ALA A 194 -20.92 -9.51 11.49
N LEU A 195 -19.89 -10.23 11.94
CA LEU A 195 -18.63 -9.63 12.41
C LEU A 195 -17.53 -9.75 11.36
N ASN A 196 -17.05 -8.60 10.88
CA ASN A 196 -15.80 -8.46 10.13
C ASN A 196 -14.68 -8.06 11.07
N TYR A 197 -13.50 -8.66 10.90
CA TYR A 197 -12.33 -8.28 11.68
C TYR A 197 -11.04 -8.31 10.86
N LEU A 198 -10.13 -7.40 11.19
CA LEU A 198 -8.74 -7.39 10.77
C LEU A 198 -7.86 -6.98 11.96
N PHE A 199 -6.77 -7.68 12.16
CA PHE A 199 -5.72 -7.33 13.11
C PHE A 199 -4.37 -7.40 12.40
N SER A 200 -3.53 -6.38 12.58
CA SER A 200 -2.15 -6.34 12.09
C SER A 200 -1.22 -5.95 13.22
N VAL A 201 -0.09 -6.64 13.32
CA VAL A 201 1.05 -6.25 14.15
C VAL A 201 2.28 -6.18 13.25
N SER A 202 3.02 -5.09 13.33
CA SER A 202 4.27 -4.92 12.59
C SER A 202 5.39 -4.40 13.48
N HIS A 203 6.61 -4.82 13.18
CA HIS A 203 7.85 -4.34 13.80
C HIS A 203 8.87 -4.07 12.71
N LEU A 204 9.31 -2.82 12.60
CA LEU A 204 10.33 -2.34 11.68
C LEU A 204 11.55 -1.88 12.46
N LYS A 205 12.71 -2.35 12.06
CA LYS A 205 14.02 -1.93 12.54
C LYS A 205 14.91 -1.62 11.36
N SER A 206 15.59 -0.47 11.37
CA SER A 206 16.59 -0.14 10.36
C SER A 206 17.67 0.77 10.94
N GLN A 207 18.94 0.61 10.52
CA GLN A 207 20.01 1.54 10.88
C GLN A 207 20.02 2.78 9.98
N GLY A 208 19.36 2.73 8.82
CA GLY A 208 19.43 3.78 7.81
C GLY A 208 20.80 3.89 7.15
N TYR A 209 20.86 4.65 6.06
CA TYR A 209 22.11 4.88 5.31
C TYR A 209 22.88 6.12 5.77
N ARG A 210 22.23 7.04 6.50
CA ARG A 210 22.84 8.25 7.05
C ARG A 210 23.19 8.06 8.52
N GLN A 211 24.15 8.85 9.00
CA GLN A 211 24.40 8.96 10.42
C GLN A 211 23.12 9.45 11.13
N GLN A 212 22.85 8.88 12.30
CA GLN A 212 21.69 9.23 13.13
C GLN A 212 20.30 8.93 12.51
N SER A 213 20.22 8.02 11.53
CA SER A 213 18.94 7.60 10.91
C SER A 213 18.41 6.25 11.39
N ARG A 214 18.84 5.78 12.58
CA ARG A 214 18.34 4.53 13.13
C ARG A 214 16.89 4.69 13.56
N VAL A 215 16.08 3.70 13.22
CA VAL A 215 14.66 3.65 13.56
C VAL A 215 14.25 2.29 14.10
N GLU A 216 13.30 2.32 15.02
CA GLU A 216 12.57 1.15 15.50
C GLU A 216 11.10 1.54 15.71
N HIS A 217 10.21 0.95 14.92
CA HIS A 217 8.76 1.16 14.98
C HIS A 217 8.07 -0.15 15.27
N MET A 218 7.12 -0.13 16.19
CA MET A 218 6.18 -1.22 16.41
C MET A 218 4.77 -0.66 16.26
N GLY A 219 3.97 -1.26 15.40
CA GLY A 219 2.59 -0.88 15.15
C GLY A 219 1.65 -2.04 15.46
N LEU A 220 0.49 -1.70 16.01
CA LEU A 220 -0.65 -2.58 16.14
C LEU A 220 -1.85 -1.84 15.56
N ASN A 221 -2.54 -2.48 14.62
CA ASN A 221 -3.79 -2.01 14.04
C ASN A 221 -4.86 -3.08 14.23
N GLY A 222 -6.06 -2.66 14.56
CA GLY A 222 -7.23 -3.52 14.64
C GLY A 222 -8.45 -2.79 14.07
N LYS A 223 -9.22 -3.47 13.23
CA LYS A 223 -10.48 -2.99 12.68
C LYS A 223 -11.53 -4.06 12.90
N LEU A 224 -12.62 -3.67 13.55
CA LEU A 224 -13.78 -4.52 13.82
C LEU A 224 -15.00 -3.83 13.24
N ARG A 225 -15.74 -4.49 12.37
CA ARG A 225 -17.02 -4.00 11.88
C ARG A 225 -18.09 -5.03 12.23
N TYR A 226 -19.16 -4.56 12.86
CA TYR A 226 -20.32 -5.36 13.20
C TYR A 226 -21.53 -4.83 12.45
N ASP A 227 -22.07 -5.65 11.54
CA ASP A 227 -23.28 -5.33 10.80
C ASP A 227 -24.50 -5.64 11.70
N ILE A 228 -25.25 -4.60 12.07
CA ILE A 228 -26.42 -4.72 12.96
C ILE A 228 -27.61 -5.23 12.16
N ASP A 229 -27.78 -4.70 10.95
CA ASP A 229 -28.78 -5.05 9.95
C ASP A 229 -28.24 -4.73 8.55
N ASP A 230 -29.06 -4.92 7.50
CA ASP A 230 -28.67 -4.69 6.10
C ASP A 230 -28.32 -3.23 5.76
N SER A 231 -28.64 -2.28 6.65
CA SER A 231 -28.46 -0.84 6.44
C SER A 231 -27.57 -0.16 7.49
N SER A 232 -27.27 -0.85 8.59
CA SER A 232 -26.59 -0.28 9.75
C SER A 232 -25.40 -1.13 10.16
N SER A 233 -24.24 -0.49 10.27
CA SER A 233 -23.01 -1.13 10.75
C SER A 233 -22.29 -0.26 11.77
N PHE A 234 -21.60 -0.89 12.71
CA PHE A 234 -20.75 -0.23 13.68
C PHE A 234 -19.29 -0.66 13.48
N THR A 235 -18.41 0.29 13.20
CA THR A 235 -16.97 0.04 13.01
C THR A 235 -16.17 0.64 14.16
N THR A 236 -15.31 -0.18 14.75
CA THR A 236 -14.32 0.23 15.75
C THR A 236 -12.93 0.02 15.19
N VAL A 237 -12.10 1.05 15.28
CA VAL A 237 -10.69 1.01 14.85
C VAL A 237 -9.81 1.26 16.07
N PHE A 238 -8.78 0.44 16.23
CA PHE A 238 -7.76 0.55 17.26
C PHE A 238 -6.41 0.66 16.58
N ASN A 239 -5.62 1.65 16.98
CA ASN A 239 -4.26 1.82 16.51
C ASN A 239 -3.36 2.14 17.72
N ALA A 240 -2.23 1.46 17.80
CA ALA A 240 -1.20 1.73 18.78
C ALA A 240 0.16 1.66 18.09
N VAL A 241 0.94 2.74 18.21
CA VAL A 241 2.26 2.83 17.62
C VAL A 241 3.27 3.20 18.70
N HIS A 242 4.37 2.47 18.72
CA HIS A 242 5.51 2.73 19.57
C HIS A 242 6.76 2.92 18.72
N SER A 243 7.33 4.11 18.77
CA SER A 243 8.48 4.50 17.96
C SER A 243 9.64 4.87 18.87
N ARG A 244 10.80 4.21 18.71
CA ARG A 244 12.04 4.60 19.40
C ARG A 244 12.94 5.34 18.43
N MET A 245 13.02 6.65 18.62
CA MET A 245 14.05 7.48 18.00
C MET A 245 15.12 7.76 19.06
N ARG A 246 16.42 7.61 18.72
CA ARG A 246 17.48 7.92 19.69
C ARG A 246 17.57 9.43 19.87
N THR A 247 17.37 9.90 21.10
CA THR A 247 17.68 11.27 21.54
C THR A 247 19.17 11.57 21.34
N ILE A 248 19.45 12.73 20.74
CA ILE A 248 20.81 13.27 20.66
C ILE A 248 21.23 13.62 22.09
N PRO A 249 22.36 13.12 22.63
CA PRO A 249 22.90 13.69 23.86
C PRO A 249 23.22 15.16 23.58
N ALA A 250 22.68 16.06 24.40
CA ALA A 250 23.02 17.48 24.32
C ALA A 250 24.56 17.61 24.36
N ALA A 251 25.11 18.26 23.34
CA ALA A 251 26.52 18.65 23.32
C ALA A 251 26.74 19.82 24.27
#